data_AF-A0A4Q7ASM4-F1
#
_entry.id   AF-A0A4Q7ASM4-F1
#
_cell.length_a   1.000
_cell.length_b   1.000
_cell.length_c   1.000
_cell.angle_alpha   90.00
_cell.angle_beta   90.00
_cell.angle_gamma   90.00
#
_symmetry.space_group_name_H-M   'P 1'
#
loop_
_entity.id
_entity.type
_entity.pdbx_description
1 polymer ?
#
loop_
_entity_poly.entity_id
_entity_poly.type
_entity_poly.pdbx_seq_one_letter_code
_entity_poly.pdbx_strand_id
1 'polypeptide(L)'
;MNKDFELYVLYQIYEFLIEREGFNKKSPHNQVLDFFKEAHLGAISDFIISSPSSLRGKFGNVTQVNLLNVPLFRDKDRFIKWAYKQLN
;
A
#
# COMPACT_ATOMS: atom_id res chain seq x y z
N MET A 1 4.18 18.77 10.29
CA MET A 1 3.53 18.81 8.96
C MET A 1 2.67 17.56 8.87
N ASN A 2 1.34 17.69 8.93
CA ASN A 2 0.42 16.59 8.62
C ASN A 2 0.58 16.30 7.13
N LYS A 3 1.25 15.20 6.78
CA LYS A 3 1.37 14.78 5.39
C LYS A 3 0.29 13.75 5.11
N ASP A 4 -0.82 14.26 4.61
CA ASP A 4 -1.80 13.48 3.88
C ASP A 4 -1.11 12.92 2.63
N PHE A 5 -1.41 11.68 2.26
CA PHE A 5 -0.84 11.10 1.05
C PHE A 5 -1.42 11.80 -0.15
N GLU A 6 -0.57 12.29 -1.07
CA GLU A 6 -1.05 12.82 -2.34
C GLU A 6 -1.38 11.67 -3.29
N LEU A 7 -2.53 11.74 -3.97
CA LEU A 7 -3.03 10.64 -4.81
C LEU A 7 -2.01 10.26 -5.91
N TYR A 8 -1.31 11.23 -6.49
CA TYR A 8 -0.32 10.97 -7.53
C TYR A 8 0.87 10.15 -7.03
N VAL A 9 1.26 10.26 -5.75
CA VAL A 9 2.36 9.48 -5.17
C VAL A 9 1.99 8.00 -5.16
N LEU A 10 0.72 7.69 -4.83
CA LEU A 10 0.20 6.33 -4.86
C LEU A 10 0.15 5.77 -6.29
N TYR A 11 -0.17 6.59 -7.28
CA TYR A 11 -0.05 6.21 -8.69
C TYR A 11 1.41 5.92 -9.07
N GLN A 12 2.37 6.76 -8.65
CA GLN A 12 3.79 6.53 -8.95
C GLN A 12 4.33 5.24 -8.33
N ILE A 13 3.96 4.94 -7.08
CA ILE A 13 4.32 3.67 -6.42
C ILE A 13 3.73 2.48 -7.20
N TYR A 14 2.47 2.59 -7.62
CA TYR A 14 1.82 1.55 -8.42
C TYR A 14 2.58 1.30 -9.73
N GLU A 15 2.85 2.35 -10.51
CA GLU A 15 3.58 2.24 -11.79
C GLU A 15 4.98 1.64 -11.58
N PHE A 16 5.69 2.09 -10.55
CA PHE A 16 7.00 1.55 -10.23
C PHE A 16 6.97 0.06 -9.90
N LEU A 17 5.94 -0.42 -9.19
CA LEU A 17 5.81 -1.82 -8.82
C LEU A 17 5.49 -2.73 -10.00
N ILE A 18 4.59 -2.32 -10.90
CA ILE A 18 4.19 -3.16 -12.05
C ILE A 18 5.33 -3.38 -13.06
N GLU A 19 6.29 -2.47 -13.10
CA GLU A 19 7.50 -2.58 -13.93
C GLU A 19 8.56 -3.52 -13.32
N ARG A 20 8.43 -3.91 -12.04
CA ARG A 20 9.37 -4.85 -11.42
C ARG A 20 9.19 -6.25 -11.99
N GLU A 21 10.31 -6.88 -12.36
CA GLU A 21 10.31 -8.24 -12.87
C GLU A 21 9.60 -9.20 -11.89
N GLY A 22 8.65 -9.97 -12.42
CA GLY A 22 7.91 -10.97 -11.64
C GLY A 22 6.84 -10.40 -10.68
N PHE A 23 6.66 -9.07 -10.57
CA PHE A 23 5.63 -8.50 -9.70
C PHE A 23 4.22 -8.95 -10.07
N ASN A 24 3.90 -9.00 -11.36
CA ASN A 24 2.61 -9.45 -11.87
C ASN A 24 2.32 -10.94 -11.61
N LYS A 25 3.36 -11.72 -11.23
CA LYS A 25 3.23 -13.15 -10.87
C LYS A 25 3.02 -13.36 -9.36
N LYS A 26 3.13 -12.30 -8.54
CA LYS A 26 2.91 -12.39 -7.09
C LYS A 26 1.43 -12.63 -6.79
N SER A 27 1.15 -13.23 -5.62
CA SER A 27 -0.22 -13.34 -5.13
C SER A 27 -0.82 -11.95 -4.89
N PRO A 28 -2.16 -11.78 -5.01
CA PRO A 28 -2.81 -10.49 -4.75
C PRO A 28 -2.45 -9.91 -3.39
N HIS A 29 -2.38 -10.76 -2.35
CA HIS A 29 -1.96 -10.35 -1.02
C HIS A 29 -0.54 -9.76 -1.01
N ASN A 30 0.42 -10.40 -1.67
CA ASN A 30 1.80 -9.92 -1.68
C ASN A 30 1.95 -8.63 -2.51
N GLN A 31 1.17 -8.44 -3.57
CA GLN A 31 1.14 -7.19 -4.33
C GLN A 31 0.69 -6.02 -3.46
N VAL A 32 -0.35 -6.23 -2.64
CA VAL A 32 -0.85 -5.24 -1.68
C VAL A 32 0.20 -4.94 -0.61
N LEU A 33 0.86 -5.97 -0.07
CA LEU A 33 1.92 -5.77 0.93
C LEU A 33 3.11 -4.99 0.37
N ASP A 34 3.56 -5.31 -0.83
CA ASP A 34 4.65 -4.58 -1.49
C ASP A 34 4.28 -3.11 -1.69
N PHE A 35 3.03 -2.83 -2.08
CA PHE A 35 2.53 -1.45 -2.22
C PHE A 35 2.62 -0.65 -0.94
N PHE A 36 2.11 -1.18 0.17
CA PHE A 36 2.21 -0.48 1.45
C PHE A 36 3.64 -0.48 1.99
N LYS A 37 4.49 -1.44 1.62
CA LYS A 37 5.90 -1.42 1.99
C LYS A 37 6.66 -0.30 1.29
N GLU A 38 6.37 -0.03 0.01
CA GLU A 38 6.94 1.12 -0.72
C GLU A 38 6.37 2.46 -0.22
N ALA A 39 5.10 2.50 0.18
CA ALA A 39 4.48 3.69 0.76
C ALA A 39 4.94 3.99 2.20
N HIS A 40 5.56 3.03 2.89
CA HIS A 40 5.98 3.18 4.28
C HIS A 40 7.15 4.17 4.41
N LEU A 41 6.95 5.24 5.18
CA LEU A 41 7.93 6.32 5.36
C LEU A 41 8.96 6.02 6.46
N GLY A 42 8.82 4.88 7.16
CA GLY A 42 9.68 4.50 8.29
C GLY A 42 10.80 3.54 7.90
N ALA A 43 11.51 3.04 8.92
CA ALA A 43 12.45 1.94 8.73
C ALA A 43 11.68 0.65 8.38
N ILE A 44 12.26 -0.22 7.56
CA ILE A 44 11.63 -1.50 7.16
C ILE A 44 11.24 -2.34 8.39
N SER A 45 12.00 -2.24 9.49
CA SER A 45 11.69 -2.91 10.78
C SER A 45 10.38 -2.46 11.41
N ASP A 46 9.90 -1.25 11.08
CA ASP A 46 8.66 -0.69 11.63
C ASP A 46 7.42 -1.15 10.83
N PHE A 47 7.61 -1.85 9.71
CA PHE A 47 6.51 -2.39 8.91
C PHE A 47 6.13 -3.79 9.42
N ILE A 48 4.97 -3.89 10.07
CA ILE A 48 4.53 -5.11 10.77
C ILE A 48 3.22 -5.59 10.18
N ILE A 49 3.21 -6.81 9.66
CA ILE A 49 1.98 -7.48 9.22
C ILE A 49 1.28 -8.02 10.48
N SER A 50 0.12 -7.44 10.80
CA SER A 50 -0.68 -7.79 11.98
C SER A 50 -1.85 -8.67 11.57
N SER A 51 -1.78 -9.95 11.92
CA SER A 51 -2.82 -10.95 11.65
C SER A 51 -4.18 -10.54 12.27
N PRO A 52 -5.33 -10.81 11.62
CA PRO A 52 -5.50 -11.58 10.37
C PRO A 52 -5.57 -10.74 9.08
N SER A 53 -5.75 -9.42 9.15
CA SER A 53 -6.00 -8.59 7.96
C SER A 53 -5.63 -7.12 8.18
N SER A 54 -4.48 -6.85 8.78
CA SER A 54 -4.01 -5.48 8.95
C SER A 54 -2.49 -5.39 8.84
N LEU A 55 -2.00 -4.19 8.59
CA LEU A 55 -0.58 -3.87 8.66
C LEU A 55 -0.39 -2.62 9.50
N ARG A 56 0.78 -2.52 10.13
CA ARG A 56 1.24 -1.34 10.84
C ARG A 56 2.48 -0.79 10.15
N GLY A 57 2.58 0.52 10.11
CA GLY A 57 3.66 1.24 9.47
C GLY A 57 3.57 2.73 9.77
N LYS A 58 4.37 3.55 9.08
CA LYS A 58 4.38 5.00 9.17
C LYS A 58 3.90 5.55 7.84
N PHE A 59 2.64 5.95 7.78
CA PHE A 59 2.00 6.50 6.59
C PHE A 59 1.51 7.92 6.87
N GLY A 60 2.41 8.79 7.31
CA GLY A 60 2.03 10.12 7.79
C GLY A 60 1.29 10.00 9.14
N ASN A 61 0.04 10.43 9.18
CA ASN A 61 -0.81 10.35 10.38
C ASN A 61 -1.42 8.95 10.59
N VAL A 62 -1.46 8.12 9.55
CA VAL A 62 -1.98 6.76 9.62
C VAL A 62 -0.86 5.81 10.03
N THR A 63 -1.11 5.01 11.08
CA THR A 63 -0.16 4.02 11.59
C THR A 63 -0.60 2.57 11.38
N GLN A 64 -1.85 2.37 10.97
CA GLN A 64 -2.44 1.06 10.74
C GLN A 64 -3.37 1.11 9.52
N VAL A 65 -3.27 0.09 8.66
CA VAL A 65 -4.13 -0.08 7.49
C VAL A 65 -4.87 -1.42 7.62
N ASN A 66 -6.17 -1.40 7.34
CA ASN A 66 -7.00 -2.60 7.31
C ASN A 66 -7.04 -3.17 5.88
N LEU A 67 -6.84 -4.48 5.74
CA LEU A 67 -6.79 -5.22 4.49
C LEU A 67 -8.07 -6.03 4.23
N LEU A 68 -9.20 -5.64 4.81
CA LEU A 68 -10.51 -6.20 4.47
C LEU A 68 -11.04 -5.60 3.17
N ASN A 69 -11.63 -6.46 2.32
CA ASN A 69 -12.28 -6.07 1.06
C ASN A 69 -11.37 -5.29 0.09
N VAL A 70 -10.08 -5.63 0.06
CA VAL A 70 -9.09 -4.99 -0.82
C VAL A 70 -9.47 -5.24 -2.28
N PRO A 71 -9.58 -4.19 -3.12
CA PRO A 71 -9.75 -4.37 -4.56
C PRO A 71 -8.58 -5.16 -5.17
N LEU A 72 -8.82 -5.87 -6.27
CA LEU A 72 -7.73 -6.53 -6.98
C LEU A 72 -6.70 -5.49 -7.42
N PHE A 73 -5.42 -5.80 -7.22
CA PHE A 73 -4.33 -4.88 -7.56
C PHE A 73 -4.39 -4.44 -9.04
N ARG A 74 -4.71 -5.36 -9.95
CA ARG A 74 -4.89 -5.09 -11.40
C ARG A 74 -5.99 -4.08 -11.72
N ASP A 75 -6.95 -3.87 -10.83
CA ASP A 75 -8.01 -2.87 -10.99
C ASP A 75 -7.47 -1.49 -10.52
N LYS A 76 -6.41 -1.01 -11.20
CA LYS A 76 -5.56 0.13 -10.83
C LYS A 76 -6.30 1.28 -10.13
N ASP A 77 -7.28 1.90 -10.81
CA ASP A 77 -7.97 3.07 -10.26
C ASP A 77 -8.79 2.75 -9.02
N ARG A 78 -9.41 1.56 -8.97
CA ARG A 78 -10.19 1.13 -7.82
C ARG A 78 -9.28 0.84 -6.63
N PHE A 79 -8.15 0.17 -6.87
CA PHE A 79 -7.14 -0.13 -5.86
C PHE A 79 -6.51 1.14 -5.29
N ILE A 80 -6.01 2.05 -6.14
CA ILE A 80 -5.34 3.27 -5.70
C ILE A 80 -6.29 4.19 -4.94
N LYS A 81 -7.54 4.37 -5.43
CA LYS A 81 -8.55 5.15 -4.70
C LYS A 81 -8.93 4.52 -3.36
N TRP A 82 -8.95 3.20 -3.26
CA TRP A 82 -9.15 2.51 -1.99
C TRP A 82 -7.97 2.75 -1.04
N ALA A 83 -6.72 2.59 -1.50
CA ALA A 83 -5.52 2.82 -0.70
C ALA A 83 -5.45 4.27 -0.22
N TYR A 84 -5.79 5.24 -1.07
CA TYR A 84 -5.87 6.65 -0.71
C TYR A 84 -6.81 6.90 0.47
N LYS A 85 -7.97 6.24 0.52
CA LYS A 85 -8.92 6.30 1.64
C LYS A 85 -8.45 5.58 2.90
N GLN A 86 -7.45 4.70 2.80
CA GLN A 86 -6.86 4.07 3.98
C GLN A 86 -5.79 4.95 4.62
N LEU A 87 -5.17 5.83 3.83
CA LEU A 87 -4.03 6.65 4.24
C LEU A 87 -4.40 8.10 4.59
N ASN A 88 -5.69 8.46 4.44
CA ASN A 88 -6.29 9.75 4.75
C ASN A 88 -7.66 9.52 5.39
#